data_AF-A0A258FHM7-F1
#
_entry.id   AF-A0A258FHM7-F1
#
_cell.length_a   1.000
_cell.length_b   1.000
_cell.length_c   1.000
_cell.angle_alpha   90.00
_cell.angle_beta   90.00
_cell.angle_gamma   90.00
#
_symmetry.space_group_name_H-M   'P 1'
#
loop_
_entity.id
_entity.type
_entity.pdbx_description
1 polymer ?
#
loop_
_entity_poly.entity_id
_entity_poly.type
_entity_poly.pdbx_seq_one_letter_code
_entity_poly.pdbx_strand_id
1 'polypeptide(L)'
;MRPVWIYAALCVPGAILPLSRFLPWAREHGLDLGLFFTELFSTRIGGFFGWDVIVSAVVVLAFIAVENRRAPVRHSWVAVVGLLTVGVSFGLPLFLALRERRAVA
;
A
#
# COMPACT_ATOMS: atom_id res chain seq x y z
N MET A 1 15.44 -19.71 4.06
CA MET A 1 15.43 -18.40 3.36
C MET A 1 14.71 -17.42 4.26
N ARG A 2 15.30 -16.26 4.58
CA ARG A 2 14.70 -15.32 5.55
C ARG A 2 13.45 -14.68 4.92
N PRO A 3 12.26 -14.72 5.57
CA PRO A 3 10.98 -14.25 4.99
C PRO A 3 11.00 -12.80 4.49
N VAL A 4 11.85 -11.96 5.08
CA VAL A 4 12.23 -10.61 4.61
C VAL A 4 12.43 -10.50 3.09
N TRP A 5 13.09 -11.46 2.45
CA TRP A 5 13.36 -11.39 1.00
C TRP A 5 12.11 -11.59 0.16
N ILE A 6 11.15 -12.37 0.64
CA ILE A 6 9.85 -12.58 -0.03
C ILE A 6 9.04 -11.29 0.07
N TYR A 7 9.02 -10.65 1.25
CA TYR A 7 8.34 -9.36 1.44
C TYR A 7 8.98 -8.24 0.63
N ALA A 8 10.31 -8.19 0.54
CA ALA A 8 11.02 -7.23 -0.30
C ALA A 8 10.75 -7.44 -1.79
N ALA A 9 10.71 -8.69 -2.25
CA ALA A 9 10.38 -9.01 -3.64
C ALA A 9 8.93 -8.63 -3.98
N LEU A 10 7.99 -8.72 -3.03
CA LEU A 10 6.60 -8.31 -3.21
C LEU A 10 6.40 -6.79 -3.25
N CYS A 11 7.27 -6.00 -2.60
CA CYS A 11 7.26 -4.53 -2.70
C CYS A 11 7.53 -4.03 -4.13
N VAL A 12 8.36 -4.74 -4.90
CA VAL A 12 8.79 -4.31 -6.25
C VAL A 12 7.62 -4.24 -7.24
N PRO A 13 6.85 -5.33 -7.49
CA PRO A 13 5.68 -5.25 -8.35
C PRO A 13 4.58 -4.39 -7.73
N GLY A 14 4.45 -4.39 -6.39
CA GLY A 14 3.47 -3.59 -5.66
C GLY A 14 3.64 -2.08 -5.82
N ALA A 15 4.86 -1.59 -6.08
CA ALA A 15 5.12 -0.19 -6.39
C ALA A 15 5.15 0.09 -7.90
N ILE A 16 5.79 -0.78 -8.68
CA ILE A 16 6.01 -0.57 -10.12
C ILE A 16 4.70 -0.61 -10.89
N LEU A 17 3.80 -1.56 -10.59
CA LEU A 17 2.54 -1.69 -11.32
C LEU A 17 1.65 -0.45 -11.19
N PRO A 18 1.31 0.03 -9.98
CA PRO A 18 0.49 1.24 -9.84
C PRO A 18 1.21 2.48 -10.39
N LEU A 19 2.51 2.66 -10.11
CA LEU A 19 3.25 3.83 -10.62
C LEU A 19 3.38 3.82 -12.15
N SER A 20 3.53 2.67 -12.79
CA SER A 20 3.64 2.57 -14.26
C SER A 20 2.37 3.00 -14.99
N ARG A 21 1.20 2.84 -14.36
CA ARG A 21 -0.09 3.28 -14.92
C ARG A 21 -0.46 4.70 -14.50
N PHE A 22 -0.10 5.09 -13.28
CA PHE A 22 -0.35 6.41 -12.75
C PHE A 22 0.53 7.48 -13.41
N LEU A 23 1.81 7.21 -13.68
CA LEU A 23 2.76 8.21 -14.15
C LEU A 23 2.46 8.74 -15.58
N PRO A 24 2.09 7.90 -16.57
CA PRO A 24 1.66 8.38 -17.88
C PRO A 24 0.36 9.19 -17.78
N TRP A 25 -0.61 8.68 -17.01
CA TRP A 25 -1.89 9.32 -16.79
C TRP A 25 -1.75 10.70 -16.12
N ALA A 26 -0.91 10.80 -15.09
CA ALA A 26 -0.63 12.05 -14.38
C ALA A 26 0.17 13.05 -15.24
N ARG A 27 0.93 12.58 -16.23
CA ARG A 27 1.59 13.46 -17.22
C ARG A 27 0.61 14.02 -18.25
N GLU A 28 -0.42 13.27 -18.61
CA GLU A 28 -1.45 13.69 -19.57
C GLU A 28 -2.53 14.56 -18.93
N HIS A 29 -2.98 14.24 -17.71
CA HIS A 29 -4.10 14.90 -17.04
C HIS A 29 -3.70 15.79 -15.85
N GLY A 30 -2.43 15.75 -15.43
CA GLY A 30 -1.96 16.43 -14.21
C GLY A 30 -2.32 15.68 -12.92
N LEU A 31 -2.10 16.32 -11.77
CA LEU A 31 -2.53 15.82 -10.45
C LEU A 31 -4.02 16.11 -10.18
N ASP A 32 -4.89 15.75 -11.13
CA ASP A 32 -6.34 15.92 -10.98
C ASP A 32 -6.98 14.71 -10.31
N LEU A 33 -6.99 14.71 -8.97
CA LEU A 33 -7.59 13.63 -8.18
C LEU A 33 -9.08 13.44 -8.50
N GLY A 34 -9.80 14.49 -8.92
CA GLY A 34 -11.20 14.41 -9.27
C GLY A 34 -11.41 13.57 -10.53
N LEU A 35 -10.66 13.89 -11.59
CA LEU A 35 -10.68 13.15 -12.85
C LEU A 35 -10.26 11.69 -12.66
N PHE A 36 -9.26 11.43 -11.80
CA PHE A 36 -8.80 10.09 -11.47
C PHE A 36 -9.94 9.22 -10.92
N PHE A 37 -10.70 9.75 -9.95
CA PHE A 37 -11.84 9.02 -9.40
C PHE A 37 -12.96 8.87 -10.42
N THR A 38 -13.24 9.89 -11.24
CA THR A 38 -14.25 9.78 -12.30
C THR A 38 -13.90 8.68 -13.30
N GLU A 39 -12.64 8.56 -13.73
CA GLU A 39 -12.20 7.49 -14.63
C GLU A 39 -12.15 6.13 -13.94
N LEU A 40 -11.65 6.06 -12.70
CA LEU A 40 -11.58 4.82 -11.94
C LEU A 40 -12.97 4.23 -11.71
N PHE A 41 -13.97 5.06 -11.43
CA PHE A 41 -15.37 4.65 -11.24
C PHE A 41 -16.22 4.71 -12.52
N SER A 42 -15.62 5.08 -13.67
CA SER A 42 -16.34 5.12 -14.95
C SER A 42 -16.81 3.73 -15.42
N THR A 43 -16.08 2.69 -15.03
CA THR A 43 -16.40 1.30 -15.34
C THR A 43 -16.73 0.52 -14.07
N ARG A 44 -17.64 -0.47 -14.19
CA ARG A 44 -18.00 -1.35 -13.05
C ARG A 44 -16.78 -2.09 -12.49
N ILE A 45 -15.85 -2.49 -13.35
CA ILE A 45 -14.63 -3.22 -12.97
C ILE A 45 -13.64 -2.29 -12.28
N GLY A 46 -13.43 -1.08 -12.80
CA GLY A 46 -12.59 -0.07 -12.14
C GLY A 46 -13.11 0.32 -10.77
N GLY A 47 -14.44 0.47 -10.63
CA GLY A 47 -15.06 0.74 -9.33
C GLY A 47 -14.93 -0.41 -8.34
N PHE A 48 -15.05 -1.67 -8.79
CA PHE A 48 -14.78 -2.84 -7.96
C PHE A 48 -13.32 -2.84 -7.46
N PHE A 49 -12.36 -2.57 -8.34
CA PHE A 49 -10.95 -2.50 -7.97
C PHE A 49 -10.67 -1.33 -7.00
N GLY A 50 -11.27 -0.17 -7.25
CA GLY A 50 -11.17 0.99 -6.36
C GLY A 50 -11.69 0.68 -4.95
N TRP A 51 -12.87 0.05 -4.84
CA TRP A 51 -13.42 -0.38 -3.55
C TRP A 51 -12.56 -1.44 -2.87
N ASP A 52 -12.04 -2.42 -3.61
CA ASP A 52 -11.17 -3.47 -3.07
C ASP A 52 -9.88 -2.89 -2.47
N VAL A 53 -9.27 -1.92 -3.15
CA VAL A 53 -8.07 -1.20 -2.66
C VAL A 53 -8.39 -0.36 -1.43
N ILE A 54 -9.51 0.37 -1.41
CA ILE A 54 -9.93 1.20 -0.27
C ILE A 54 -10.18 0.32 0.97
N VAL A 55 -10.98 -0.74 0.81
CA VAL A 55 -11.29 -1.68 1.90
C VAL A 55 -10.01 -2.34 2.41
N SER A 56 -9.15 -2.81 1.51
CA SER A 56 -7.86 -3.40 1.90
C SER A 56 -6.96 -2.41 2.64
N ALA A 57 -6.93 -1.13 2.23
CA ALA A 57 -6.17 -0.10 2.93
C ALA A 57 -6.69 0.11 4.37
N VAL A 58 -8.00 0.16 4.56
CA VAL A 58 -8.62 0.29 5.89
C VAL A 58 -8.30 -0.92 6.76
N VAL A 59 -8.38 -2.13 6.20
CA VAL A 59 -8.03 -3.37 6.91
C VAL A 59 -6.56 -3.36 7.35
N VAL A 60 -5.64 -2.92 6.47
CA VAL A 60 -4.21 -2.81 6.82
C VAL A 60 -3.95 -1.72 7.87
N LEU A 61 -4.63 -0.57 7.80
CA LEU A 61 -4.53 0.46 8.85
C LEU A 61 -5.00 -0.08 10.21
N ALA A 62 -6.15 -0.77 10.23
CA ALA A 62 -6.67 -1.40 11.44
C ALA A 62 -5.71 -2.47 11.97
N PHE A 63 -5.13 -3.29 11.09
CA PHE A 63 -4.12 -4.28 11.45
C PHE A 63 -2.88 -3.65 12.08
N ILE A 64 -2.33 -2.59 11.46
CA ILE A 64 -1.19 -1.84 12.01
C ILE A 64 -1.56 -1.24 13.37
N ALA A 65 -2.75 -0.65 13.52
CA ALA A 65 -3.19 -0.04 14.78
C ALA A 65 -3.35 -1.05 15.92
N VAL A 66 -3.98 -2.20 15.64
CA VAL A 66 -4.15 -3.28 16.62
C VAL A 66 -2.80 -3.87 17.03
N GLU A 67 -1.93 -4.14 16.06
CA GLU A 67 -0.61 -4.71 16.32
C GLU A 67 0.28 -3.73 17.10
N ASN A 68 0.27 -2.44 16.74
CA ASN A 68 1.06 -1.42 17.42
C ASN A 68 0.57 -1.19 18.87
N ARG A 69 -0.73 -1.43 19.16
CA ARG A 69 -1.27 -1.44 20.52
C ARG A 69 -0.86 -2.68 21.32
N ARG A 70 -0.81 -3.86 20.70
CA ARG A 70 -0.40 -5.10 21.37
C ARG A 70 1.10 -5.14 21.62
N ALA A 71 1.88 -4.68 20.64
CA ALA A 71 3.32 -4.80 20.65
C ALA A 71 3.91 -3.66 19.80
N PRO A 72 4.34 -2.53 20.39
CA PRO A 72 4.76 -1.36 19.64
C PRO A 72 5.94 -1.69 18.71
N VAL A 73 5.75 -1.46 17.41
CA VAL A 73 6.78 -1.65 16.38
C VAL A 73 7.39 -0.29 16.07
N ARG A 74 8.68 -0.12 16.35
CA ARG A 74 9.41 1.13 16.10
C ARG A 74 9.39 1.44 14.60
N HIS A 75 8.93 2.64 14.22
CA HIS A 75 8.76 3.12 12.83
C HIS A 75 7.57 2.53 12.04
N SER A 76 6.53 1.99 12.71
CA SER A 76 5.29 1.57 12.05
C SER A 76 4.61 2.66 11.23
N TRP A 77 4.83 3.94 11.56
CA TRP A 77 4.36 5.09 10.79
C TRP A 77 4.89 5.11 9.34
N VAL A 78 6.07 4.56 9.06
CA VAL A 78 6.63 4.49 7.70
C VAL A 78 5.81 3.54 6.82
N ALA A 79 5.29 2.46 7.41
CA ALA A 79 4.39 1.55 6.71
C ALA A 79 3.03 2.21 6.39
N VAL A 80 2.53 3.06 7.29
CA VAL A 80 1.31 3.86 7.06
C VAL A 80 1.54 4.90 5.96
N VAL A 81 2.69 5.59 5.96
CA VAL A 81 3.03 6.52 4.89
C VAL A 81 3.16 5.77 3.56
N GLY A 82 3.89 4.64 3.52
CA GLY A 82 4.02 3.81 2.32
C GLY A 82 2.68 3.26 1.82
N LEU A 83 1.76 2.92 2.72
CA LEU A 83 0.40 2.52 2.39
C LEU A 83 -0.37 3.64 1.69
N LEU A 84 -0.26 4.87 2.19
CA LEU A 84 -0.96 6.04 1.66
C LEU A 84 -0.31 6.60 0.38
N THR A 85 1.01 6.53 0.25
CA THR A 85 1.74 7.12 -0.88
C THR A 85 1.96 6.16 -2.05
N VAL A 86 2.11 4.85 -1.78
CA VAL A 86 2.42 3.84 -2.80
C VAL A 86 1.28 2.84 -2.95
N GLY A 87 0.61 2.48 -1.85
CA GLY A 87 -0.54 1.59 -1.84
C GLY A 87 -0.40 0.39 -0.90
N VAL A 88 -1.48 -0.39 -0.82
CA VAL A 88 -1.61 -1.56 0.08
C VAL A 88 -0.53 -2.60 -0.14
N SER A 89 -0.19 -2.82 -1.40
CA SER A 89 0.82 -3.80 -1.82
C SER A 89 2.24 -3.45 -1.36
N PHE A 90 2.53 -2.19 -1.01
CA PHE A 90 3.82 -1.77 -0.46
C PHE A 90 3.77 -1.61 1.07
N GLY A 91 2.69 -1.02 1.60
CA GLY A 91 2.53 -0.75 3.03
C GLY A 91 2.52 -2.03 3.89
N LEU A 92 1.83 -3.08 3.42
CA LEU A 92 1.74 -4.35 4.15
C LEU A 92 3.08 -5.10 4.28
N PRO A 93 3.83 -5.38 3.19
CA PRO A 93 5.15 -6.02 3.31
C PRO A 93 6.17 -5.17 4.08
N LEU A 94 6.11 -3.84 3.97
CA LEU A 94 6.97 -2.95 4.75
C LEU A 94 6.70 -3.08 6.25
N PHE A 95 5.43 -3.15 6.64
CA PHE A 95 5.05 -3.40 8.04
C PHE A 95 5.54 -4.77 8.54
N LEU A 96 5.37 -5.82 7.73
CA LEU A 96 5.81 -7.17 8.09
C LEU A 96 7.33 -7.24 8.26
N ALA A 97 8.10 -6.57 7.38
CA ALA A 97 9.55 -6.50 7.48
C ALA A 97 10.00 -5.76 8.77
N LEU A 98 9.34 -4.67 9.14
CA LEU A 98 9.64 -3.94 10.39
C LEU A 98 9.32 -4.79 11.63
N ARG A 99 8.23 -5.55 11.60
CA ARG A 99 7.86 -6.47 12.68
C ARG A 99 8.90 -7.58 12.85
N GLU A 100 9.37 -8.15 11.74
CA GLU A 100 10.32 -9.24 11.75
C GLU A 100 11.72 -8.81 12.22
N ARG A 101 12.14 -7.58 11.89
CA ARG A 101 13.38 -6.99 12.44
C ARG A 101 13.33 -6.79 13.95
N ARG A 102 12.14 -6.59 14.53
CA ARG A 102 11.96 -6.57 15.99
C ARG A 102 12.07 -7.96 16.60
N ALA A 103 11.50 -9.00 15.98
CA ALA A 103 11.55 -10.36 16.52
C ALA A 103 12.97 -10.96 16.56
N VAL A 104 13.90 -10.40 15.80
CA VAL A 104 15.31 -10.82 15.72
C VAL A 104 16.24 -9.96 16.60
N ALA A 105 15.74 -8.87 17.20
CA ALA A 105 16.48 -7.96 18.08
C ALA A 105 16.11 -8.18 19.55
#